data_AF-A0A3D4ZM85-F1
#
_entry.id   AF-A0A3D4ZM85-F1
#
_cell.length_a   1.000
_cell.length_b   1.000
_cell.length_c   1.000
_cell.angle_alpha   90.00
_cell.angle_beta   90.00
_cell.angle_gamma   90.00
#
_symmetry.space_group_name_H-M   'P 1'
#
loop_
_entity.id
_entity.type
_entity.pdbx_description
1 polymer ?
#
loop_
_entity_poly.entity_id
_entity_poly.type
_entity_poly.pdbx_seq_one_letter_code
_entity_poly.pdbx_strand_id
1 'polypeptide(L)'
;MKRSVFVILLGVLVLAGCATPKTNADGSPYWTTHTPKSTRTVHYEVGSAKPSTPQLSQLRAESAAKDAIGRWASTNVDNALVTFIEEAGEVLRTKQMLE
;
A
#
# COMPACT_ATOMS: atom_id res chain seq x y z
N MET A 1 9.51 -3.55 -47.33
CA MET A 1 9.05 -4.78 -46.65
C MET A 1 9.96 -5.21 -45.50
N LYS A 2 11.23 -5.61 -45.73
CA LYS A 2 12.12 -6.12 -44.66
C LYS A 2 12.33 -5.16 -43.47
N ARG A 3 12.45 -3.86 -43.72
CA ARG A 3 12.60 -2.83 -42.65
C ARG A 3 11.34 -2.66 -41.81
N SER A 4 10.16 -2.67 -42.44
CA SER A 4 8.87 -2.55 -41.76
C SER A 4 8.60 -3.75 -40.84
N VAL A 5 8.96 -4.96 -41.29
CA VAL A 5 8.87 -6.18 -40.46
C VAL A 5 9.77 -6.08 -39.23
N PHE A 6 10.99 -5.57 -39.39
CA PHE A 6 11.93 -5.40 -38.27
C PHE A 6 11.43 -4.40 -37.22
N VAL A 7 10.82 -3.30 -37.65
CA VAL A 7 10.23 -2.28 -36.76
C VAL A 7 9.03 -2.83 -35.99
N ILE A 8 8.16 -3.59 -36.66
CA ILE A 8 7.02 -4.24 -36.01
C ILE A 8 7.49 -5.26 -34.98
N LEU A 9 8.50 -6.07 -35.32
CA LEU A 9 9.04 -7.10 -34.42
C LEU A 9 9.73 -6.49 -33.20
N LEU A 10 10.45 -5.37 -33.37
CA LEU A 10 11.01 -4.59 -32.27
C LEU A 10 9.91 -3.98 -31.38
N GLY A 11 8.85 -3.45 -31.99
CA GLY A 11 7.70 -2.89 -31.27
C GLY A 11 6.99 -3.94 -30.40
N VAL A 12 6.79 -5.15 -30.94
CA VAL A 12 6.19 -6.27 -30.19
C VAL A 12 7.07 -6.69 -29.01
N LEU A 13 8.39 -6.75 -29.19
CA LEU A 13 9.33 -7.08 -28.10
C LEU A 13 9.34 -6.04 -26.98
N VAL A 14 9.29 -4.74 -27.33
CA VAL A 14 9.23 -3.66 -26.34
C VAL A 14 7.90 -3.69 -25.57
N LEU A 15 6.78 -3.94 -26.25
CA LEU A 15 5.47 -4.05 -25.61
C LEU A 15 5.35 -5.30 -24.72
N ALA A 16 5.96 -6.42 -25.10
CA ALA A 16 6.01 -7.63 -24.28
C ALA A 16 6.90 -7.46 -23.02
N GLY A 17 7.94 -6.63 -23.09
CA GLY A 17 8.86 -6.37 -21.97
C GLY A 17 8.24 -5.57 -20.82
N CYS A 18 7.17 -4.81 -21.06
CA CYS A 18 6.48 -4.03 -20.03
C CYS A 18 5.54 -4.86 -19.14
N ALA A 19 5.29 -6.13 -19.47
CA ALA A 19 4.31 -6.96 -18.78
C ALA A 19 4.90 -7.91 -17.72
N THR A 20 6.23 -7.97 -17.55
CA THR A 20 6.81 -8.84 -16.53
C THR A 20 6.60 -8.24 -15.13
N PRO A 21 5.78 -8.87 -14.26
CA PRO A 21 5.64 -8.42 -12.89
C PRO A 21 6.98 -8.57 -12.20
N LYS A 22 7.44 -7.50 -11.55
CA LYS A 22 8.66 -7.54 -10.75
C LYS A 22 8.47 -8.58 -9.64
N THR A 23 9.45 -9.44 -9.46
CA THR A 23 9.51 -10.42 -8.37
C THR A 23 10.72 -10.13 -7.47
N ASN A 24 10.64 -10.60 -6.24
CA ASN A 24 11.75 -10.58 -5.30
C ASN A 24 12.76 -11.69 -5.63
N ALA A 25 13.95 -11.62 -5.03
CA ALA A 25 15.01 -12.62 -5.25
C ALA A 25 14.61 -14.04 -4.80
N ASP A 26 13.64 -14.15 -3.88
CA ASP A 26 13.06 -15.41 -3.41
C ASP A 26 11.91 -15.92 -4.30
N GLY A 27 11.60 -15.22 -5.40
CA GLY A 27 10.52 -15.54 -6.32
C GLY A 27 9.14 -15.05 -5.88
N SER A 28 9.02 -14.41 -4.71
CA SER A 28 7.74 -13.86 -4.24
C SER A 28 7.33 -12.60 -5.04
N PRO A 29 6.03 -12.27 -5.11
CA PRO A 29 5.56 -11.03 -5.75
C PRO A 29 6.18 -9.79 -5.11
N TYR A 30 6.59 -8.79 -5.89
CA TYR A 30 7.31 -7.62 -5.37
C TYR A 30 6.58 -6.84 -4.26
N TRP A 31 5.24 -6.82 -4.27
CA TRP A 31 4.46 -6.12 -3.25
C TRP A 31 4.65 -6.67 -1.83
N THR A 32 5.16 -7.90 -1.67
CA THR A 32 5.39 -8.51 -0.35
C THR A 32 6.54 -7.85 0.42
N THR A 33 7.45 -7.16 -0.27
CA THR A 33 8.58 -6.43 0.34
C THR A 33 8.54 -4.93 0.05
N HIS A 34 7.85 -4.53 -1.02
CA HIS A 34 7.71 -3.14 -1.45
C HIS A 34 6.25 -2.73 -1.42
N THR A 35 5.72 -2.64 -0.21
CA THR A 35 4.38 -2.16 0.04
C THR A 35 4.25 -0.69 -0.41
N PRO A 36 3.24 -0.31 -1.20
CA PRO A 36 3.03 1.08 -1.62
C PRO A 36 2.84 1.99 -0.41
N LYS A 37 3.71 3.01 -0.27
CA LYS A 37 3.64 3.98 0.84
C LYS A 37 2.89 5.27 0.48
N SER A 38 2.70 5.54 -0.81
CA SER A 38 2.11 6.80 -1.31
C SER A 38 0.71 6.55 -1.87
N THR A 39 -0.21 6.17 -0.99
CA THR A 39 -1.60 5.88 -1.35
C THR A 39 -2.48 6.75 -0.47
N ARG A 40 -3.07 7.80 -1.06
CA ARG A 40 -3.86 8.82 -0.35
C ARG A 40 -5.05 8.26 0.42
N THR A 41 -5.61 7.14 -0.02
CA THR A 41 -6.88 6.59 0.46
C THR A 41 -6.81 5.14 0.89
N VAL A 42 -5.66 4.48 0.71
CA VAL A 42 -5.51 3.04 0.94
C VAL A 42 -4.25 2.81 1.73
N HIS A 43 -4.32 1.96 2.74
CA HIS A 43 -3.17 1.50 3.48
C HIS A 43 -2.95 0.02 3.18
N TYR A 44 -1.73 -0.31 2.78
CA TYR A 44 -1.33 -1.66 2.44
C TYR A 44 -0.37 -2.17 3.51
N GLU A 45 -0.60 -3.39 3.98
CA GLU A 45 0.25 -4.08 4.94
C GLU A 45 0.56 -5.49 4.47
N VAL A 46 1.71 -6.01 4.87
CA VAL A 46 2.15 -7.37 4.55
C VAL A 46 2.48 -8.11 5.83
N GLY A 47 1.89 -9.30 5.99
CA GLY A 47 2.18 -10.20 7.09
C GLY A 47 2.99 -11.41 6.63
N SER A 48 3.86 -11.91 7.50
CA SER A 48 4.63 -13.13 7.27
C SER A 48 4.59 -14.02 8.52
N ALA A 49 4.43 -15.33 8.34
CA ALA A 49 4.47 -16.28 9.44
C ALA A 49 5.12 -17.60 9.00
N LYS A 50 5.89 -18.24 9.89
CA LYS A 50 6.47 -19.58 9.69
C LYS A 50 5.97 -20.67 10.68
N PRO A 51 4.66 -21.00 10.68
CA PRO A 51 4.11 -22.20 11.32
C PRO A 51 4.47 -23.55 10.68
N SER A 52 4.03 -24.63 11.33
CA SER A 52 4.27 -26.02 10.94
C SER A 52 3.53 -26.48 9.68
N THR A 53 2.44 -25.82 9.28
CA THR A 53 1.69 -26.14 8.06
C THR A 53 1.50 -24.89 7.19
N PRO A 54 1.38 -25.05 5.86
CA PRO A 54 1.09 -23.93 4.96
C PRO A 54 -0.21 -23.20 5.30
N GLN A 55 -1.26 -23.94 5.68
CA GLN A 55 -2.56 -23.38 6.03
C GLN A 55 -2.48 -22.52 7.29
N LEU A 56 -1.78 -23.00 8.32
CA LEU A 56 -1.58 -22.22 9.54
C LEU A 56 -0.69 -21.00 9.28
N SER A 57 0.29 -21.13 8.38
CA SER A 57 1.15 -20.03 7.95
C SER A 57 0.36 -18.92 7.28
N GLN A 58 -0.53 -19.28 6.36
CA GLN A 58 -1.41 -18.32 5.69
C GLN A 58 -2.33 -17.63 6.71
N LEU A 59 -3.01 -18.40 7.57
CA LEU A 59 -3.93 -17.85 8.57
C LEU A 59 -3.24 -16.85 9.51
N ARG A 60 -2.02 -17.18 9.98
CA ARG A 60 -1.24 -16.32 10.87
C ARG A 60 -0.72 -15.07 10.16
N ALA A 61 -0.22 -15.22 8.93
CA ALA A 61 0.23 -14.09 8.12
C ALA A 61 -0.94 -13.12 7.83
N GLU A 62 -2.12 -13.65 7.50
CA GLU A 62 -3.33 -12.86 7.26
C GLU A 62 -3.79 -12.14 8.53
N SER A 63 -3.82 -12.84 9.66
CA SER A 63 -4.17 -12.24 10.95
C SER A 63 -3.22 -11.10 11.34
N ALA A 64 -1.91 -11.28 11.11
CA ALA A 64 -0.90 -10.26 11.40
C ALA A 64 -1.06 -9.01 10.51
N ALA A 65 -1.32 -9.20 9.22
CA ALA A 65 -1.58 -8.09 8.30
C ALA A 65 -2.85 -7.32 8.69
N LYS A 66 -3.93 -8.03 9.03
CA LYS A 66 -5.19 -7.41 9.48
C LYS A 66 -5.02 -6.62 10.78
N ASP A 67 -4.27 -7.15 11.73
CA ASP A 67 -3.97 -6.47 13.00
C ASP A 67 -3.16 -5.18 12.78
N ALA A 68 -2.16 -5.20 11.90
CA ALA A 68 -1.39 -4.00 11.54
C ALA A 68 -2.29 -2.92 10.90
N ILE A 69 -3.17 -3.30 9.98
CA ILE A 69 -4.16 -2.38 9.37
C ILE A 69 -5.09 -1.80 10.45
N GLY A 70 -5.56 -2.64 11.38
CA GLY A 70 -6.39 -2.20 12.50
C GLY A 70 -5.70 -1.14 13.35
N ARG A 71 -4.43 -1.37 13.70
CA ARG A 71 -3.61 -0.40 14.46
C ARG A 71 -3.42 0.90 13.70
N TRP A 72 -3.10 0.84 12.41
CA TRP A 72 -3.00 2.04 11.56
C TRP A 72 -4.30 2.83 11.52
N ALA A 73 -5.44 2.14 11.38
CA ALA A 73 -6.75 2.78 11.31
C ALA A 73 -7.08 3.50 12.62
N SER A 74 -6.88 2.85 13.78
CA SER A 74 -7.10 3.48 15.08
C SER A 74 -6.21 4.72 15.27
N THR A 75 -4.90 4.61 15.05
CA THR A 75 -3.98 5.73 15.30
C THR A 75 -4.22 6.92 14.37
N ASN A 76 -4.48 6.70 13.07
CA ASN A 76 -4.69 7.83 12.15
C ASN A 76 -6.07 8.46 12.31
N VAL A 77 -7.12 7.67 12.58
CA VAL A 77 -8.45 8.21 12.81
C VAL A 77 -8.48 9.01 14.11
N ASP A 78 -7.89 8.48 15.19
CA ASP A 78 -7.85 9.17 16.48
C ASP A 78 -7.04 10.47 16.37
N ASN A 79 -5.85 10.43 15.75
CA ASN A 79 -5.06 11.65 15.53
C ASN A 79 -5.81 12.66 14.65
N ALA A 80 -6.42 12.23 13.55
CA ALA A 80 -7.16 13.13 12.67
C ALA A 80 -8.38 13.76 13.38
N LEU A 81 -9.07 13.00 14.23
CA LEU A 81 -10.23 13.49 14.98
C LEU A 81 -9.81 14.49 16.06
N VAL A 82 -8.77 14.19 16.84
CA VAL A 82 -8.26 15.08 17.88
C VAL A 82 -7.74 16.38 17.27
N THR A 83 -6.92 16.32 16.21
CA THR A 83 -6.41 17.51 15.53
C THR A 83 -7.55 18.37 14.98
N PHE A 84 -8.59 17.76 14.38
CA PHE A 84 -9.75 18.51 13.89
C PHE A 84 -10.52 19.21 15.02
N ILE A 85 -10.73 18.53 16.16
CA ILE A 85 -11.45 19.12 17.31
C ILE A 85 -10.64 20.22 17.97
N GLU A 86 -9.34 20.03 18.15
CA GLU A 86 -8.45 21.03 18.75
C GLU A 86 -8.36 22.28 17.88
N GLU A 87 -8.13 22.12 16.56
CA GLU A 87 -8.08 23.25 15.62
C GLU A 87 -9.44 23.96 15.49
N ALA A 88 -10.56 23.22 15.41
CA ALA A 88 -11.88 23.83 15.35
C ALA A 88 -12.26 24.54 16.67
N GLY A 89 -11.86 23.98 17.82
CA GLY A 89 -12.06 24.58 19.13
C GLY A 89 -11.26 25.86 19.33
N GLU A 90 -10.02 25.91 18.83
CA GLU A 90 -9.19 27.11 18.87
C GLU A 90 -9.79 28.23 18.01
N VAL A 91 -10.22 27.93 16.77
CA VAL A 91 -10.87 28.91 15.87
C VAL A 91 -12.15 29.49 16.47
N LEU A 92 -12.98 28.67 17.11
CA LEU A 92 -14.20 29.14 17.78
C LEU A 92 -13.88 30.06 18.96
N ARG A 93 -12.86 29.73 19.76
CA ARG A 93 -12.42 30.55 20.89
C ARG A 93 -11.84 31.90 20.47
N THR A 94 -11.09 31.95 19.36
CA THR A 94 -10.57 33.22 18.83
C THR A 94 -11.68 34.12 18.35
N LYS A 95 -12.71 33.57 17.68
CA LYS A 95 -13.87 34.38 17.24
C LYS A 95 -14.67 34.95 18.40
N GLN A 96 -14.82 34.19 19.50
CA GLN A 96 -15.58 34.62 20.67
C GLN A 96 -14.86 35.67 21.55
N MET A 97 -13.54 35.83 21.40
CA MET A 97 -12.78 36.91 22.07
C MET A 97 -12.69 38.20 21.23
N LEU A 98 -13.14 38.18 19.97
CA LEU A 98 -13.14 39.32 19.06
C LEU A 98 -14.53 39.99 18.93
N GLU A 99 -15.55 39.47 19.63
CA GLU A 99 -16.86 40.09 19.88
C GLU A 99 -16.92 40.64 21.32
#